data_AF-A0A356X551-F1
#
_entry.id   AF-A0A356X551-F1
#
_cell.length_a   1.000
_cell.length_b   1.000
_cell.length_c   1.000
_cell.angle_alpha   90.00
_cell.angle_beta   90.00
_cell.angle_gamma   90.00
#
_symmetry.space_group_name_H-M   'P 1'
#
loop_
_entity.id
_entity.type
_entity.pdbx_description
1 polymer ?
#
loop_
_entity_poly.entity_id
_entity_poly.type
_entity_poly.pdbx_seq_one_letter_code
_entity_poly.pdbx_strand_id
1 'polypeptide(L)'
;MQGNGFKIGSIVAFLALTIFYLYPSIQWGLEQNYIDSLSPSEAAQYQEENREKLESLRENTLSLGLDLQGGMHVTLEVGVPQLMRELAGDNADELLHDVIDVAAQRSLENDTDFIDEMVAEFESRDAN
;
A
#
# COMPACT_ATOMS: atom_id res chain seq x y z
N MET A 1 -24.06 -31.88 38.23
CA MET A 1 -24.09 -30.68 37.34
C MET A 1 -22.78 -29.93 37.55
N GLN A 2 -21.68 -30.43 37.01
CA GLN A 2 -20.33 -30.07 37.44
C GLN A 2 -19.47 -29.88 36.18
N GLY A 3 -18.83 -28.72 36.04
CA GLY A 3 -17.79 -28.50 35.02
C GLY A 3 -17.90 -27.24 34.16
N ASN A 4 -19.00 -26.48 34.18
CA ASN A 4 -19.15 -25.31 33.30
C ASN A 4 -18.74 -23.97 33.94
N GLY A 5 -18.64 -23.88 35.27
CA GLY A 5 -18.27 -22.63 35.95
C GLY A 5 -16.87 -22.12 35.59
N PHE A 6 -15.87 -23.02 35.51
CA PHE A 6 -14.51 -22.66 35.10
C PHE A 6 -14.45 -22.19 33.63
N LYS A 7 -15.21 -22.84 32.73
CA LYS A 7 -15.30 -22.44 31.32
C LYS A 7 -15.93 -21.06 31.17
N ILE A 8 -17.03 -20.79 31.86
CA ILE A 8 -17.70 -19.48 31.85
C ILE A 8 -16.78 -18.41 32.43
N GLY A 9 -16.11 -18.69 33.56
CA GLY A 9 -15.14 -17.78 34.16
C GLY A 9 -13.99 -17.43 33.20
N SER A 10 -13.45 -18.44 32.50
CA SER A 10 -12.40 -18.22 31.50
C SER A 10 -12.89 -17.38 30.32
N ILE A 11 -14.10 -17.63 29.81
CA ILE A 11 -14.68 -16.85 28.70
C ILE A 11 -14.84 -15.39 29.11
N VAL A 12 -15.39 -15.12 30.30
CA VAL A 12 -15.58 -13.76 30.81
C VAL A 12 -14.22 -13.07 31.02
N ALA A 13 -13.22 -13.78 31.54
CA ALA A 13 -11.88 -13.22 31.70
C ALA A 13 -11.23 -12.86 30.35
N PHE A 14 -11.32 -13.74 29.34
CA PHE A 14 -10.84 -13.44 28.00
C PHE A 14 -11.59 -12.29 27.36
N LEU A 15 -12.93 -12.24 27.49
CA LEU A 15 -13.74 -11.15 26.97
C LEU A 15 -13.34 -9.80 27.61
N ALA A 16 -13.16 -9.77 28.93
CA ALA A 16 -12.72 -8.58 29.64
C ALA A 16 -11.34 -8.13 29.19
N LEU A 17 -10.41 -9.07 28.98
CA LEU A 17 -9.08 -8.79 28.45
C LEU A 17 -9.15 -8.24 27.01
N THR A 18 -9.98 -8.82 26.14
CA THR A 18 -10.20 -8.30 24.78
C THR A 18 -10.71 -6.87 24.81
N ILE A 19 -11.72 -6.57 25.65
CA ILE A 19 -12.25 -5.20 25.79
C ILE A 19 -11.15 -4.25 26.30
N PHE A 20 -10.33 -4.69 27.26
CA PHE A 20 -9.23 -3.90 27.79
C PHE A 20 -8.19 -3.54 26.70
N TYR A 21 -7.81 -4.49 25.84
CA TYR A 21 -6.89 -4.22 24.73
C TYR A 21 -7.50 -3.35 23.63
N LEU A 22 -8.82 -3.39 23.45
CA LEU A 22 -9.52 -2.62 22.41
C LEU A 22 -9.82 -1.17 22.87
N TYR A 23 -9.86 -0.93 24.18
CA TYR A 23 -10.08 0.38 24.79
C TYR A 23 -9.25 1.53 24.20
N PRO A 24 -7.90 1.45 24.08
CA PRO A 24 -7.10 2.53 23.48
C PRO A 24 -7.48 2.82 22.02
N SER A 25 -7.88 1.80 21.26
CA SER A 25 -8.30 1.97 19.87
C SER A 25 -9.62 2.73 19.76
N ILE A 26 -10.55 2.52 20.69
CA ILE A 26 -11.81 3.29 20.76
C ILE A 26 -11.50 4.75 21.12
N GLN A 27 -10.63 4.98 22.11
CA GLN A 27 -10.24 6.34 22.49
C GLN A 27 -9.60 7.08 21.32
N TRP A 28 -8.66 6.46 20.61
CA TRP A 28 -8.04 7.05 19.43
C TRP A 28 -9.05 7.44 18.36
N GLY A 29 -10.02 6.57 18.06
CA GLY A 29 -11.08 6.87 17.09
C GLY A 29 -11.95 8.07 17.49
N LEU A 30 -12.27 8.21 18.78
CA LEU A 30 -13.04 9.36 19.27
C LEU A 30 -12.23 10.66 19.21
N GLU A 31 -10.96 10.62 19.61
CA GLU A 31 -10.07 11.79 19.56
C GLU A 31 -9.84 12.26 18.12
N GLN A 32 -9.70 11.34 17.16
CA GLN A 32 -9.56 11.71 15.75
C GLN A 32 -10.83 12.36 15.19
N ASN A 33 -12.00 11.79 15.46
CA ASN A 33 -13.28 12.42 15.08
C ASN A 33 -13.44 13.82 15.71
N TYR A 34 -12.93 14.03 16.93
CA TYR A 34 -12.93 15.33 17.57
C TYR A 34 -11.99 16.31 16.86
N ILE A 35 -10.75 15.90 16.57
CA ILE A 35 -9.77 16.70 15.83
C ILE A 35 -10.30 17.08 14.45
N ASP A 36 -10.92 16.15 13.73
CA ASP A 36 -11.50 16.38 12.40
C ASP A 36 -12.69 17.35 12.41
N SER A 37 -13.35 17.51 13.56
CA SER A 37 -14.45 18.46 13.73
C SER A 37 -14.00 19.90 14.02
N LEU A 38 -12.72 20.12 14.33
CA LEU A 38 -12.14 21.42 14.66
C LEU A 38 -11.68 22.17 13.40
N SER A 39 -11.49 23.49 13.51
CA SER A 39 -10.84 24.25 12.44
C SER A 39 -9.35 23.88 12.32
N PRO A 40 -8.72 24.02 11.13
CA PRO A 40 -7.32 23.62 10.94
C PRO A 40 -6.34 24.27 11.92
N SER A 41 -6.59 25.52 12.33
CA SER A 41 -5.77 26.23 13.32
C SER A 41 -5.95 25.71 14.74
N GLU A 42 -7.17 25.33 15.12
CA GLU A 42 -7.48 24.81 16.45
C GLU A 42 -7.03 23.34 16.58
N ALA A 43 -7.18 22.56 15.52
CA ALA A 43 -6.68 21.19 15.44
C ALA A 43 -5.16 21.14 15.64
N ALA A 44 -4.40 22.04 15.00
CA ALA A 44 -2.95 22.11 15.16
C ALA A 44 -2.54 22.46 16.60
N GLN A 45 -3.24 23.39 17.24
CA GLN A 45 -2.99 23.75 18.65
C GLN A 45 -3.32 22.58 19.58
N TYR A 46 -4.45 21.91 19.37
CA TYR A 46 -4.86 20.76 20.16
C TYR A 46 -3.88 19.59 20.04
N GLN A 47 -3.38 19.32 18.83
CA GLN A 47 -2.37 18.28 18.58
C GLN A 47 -1.03 18.62 19.26
N GLU A 48 -0.65 19.89 19.27
CA GLU A 48 0.58 20.33 19.94
C GLU A 48 0.48 20.17 21.46
N GLU A 49 -0.63 20.62 22.05
CA GLU A 49 -0.88 20.53 23.49
C GLU A 49 -1.01 19.09 23.98
N ASN A 50 -1.57 18.20 23.16
CA ASN A 50 -1.85 16.80 23.52
C ASN A 50 -0.90 15.79 22.85
N ARG A 51 0.27 16.25 22.37
CA ARG A 51 1.18 15.43 21.55
C ARG A 51 1.52 14.08 22.20
N GLU A 52 1.99 14.07 23.44
CA GLU A 52 2.38 12.84 24.15
C GLU A 52 1.21 11.86 24.32
N LYS A 53 0.01 12.40 24.57
CA LYS A 53 -1.22 11.60 24.70
C LYS A 53 -1.63 11.01 23.34
N LEU A 54 -1.54 11.79 22.27
CA LEU A 54 -1.85 11.31 20.92
C LEU A 54 -0.82 10.30 20.41
N GLU A 55 0.46 10.49 20.71
CA GLU A 55 1.51 9.54 20.36
C GLU A 55 1.30 8.20 21.09
N SER A 56 1.09 8.23 22.41
CA SER A 56 0.83 7.01 23.17
C SER A 56 -0.45 6.29 22.73
N LEU A 57 -1.53 7.02 22.40
CA LEU A 57 -2.74 6.41 21.84
C LEU A 57 -2.47 5.80 20.46
N ARG A 58 -1.73 6.48 19.60
CA ARG A 58 -1.36 5.98 18.26
C ARG A 58 -0.57 4.68 18.35
N GLU A 59 0.40 4.59 19.25
CA GLU A 59 1.23 3.39 19.46
C GLU A 59 0.44 2.21 20.03
N ASN A 60 -0.53 2.47 20.91
CA ASN A 60 -1.35 1.43 21.54
C ASN A 60 -2.64 1.13 20.77
N THR A 61 -2.88 1.77 19.64
CA THR A 61 -4.04 1.52 18.78
C THR A 61 -3.76 0.37 17.83
N LEU A 62 -4.79 -0.42 17.54
CA LEU A 62 -4.74 -1.46 16.53
C LEU A 62 -4.42 -0.83 15.17
N SER A 63 -3.38 -1.31 14.46
CA SER A 63 -3.10 -0.85 13.11
C SER A 63 -4.24 -1.27 12.17
N LEU A 64 -4.98 -0.29 11.64
CA LEU A 64 -5.99 -0.55 10.63
C LEU A 64 -5.30 -0.99 9.33
N GLY A 65 -5.82 -2.03 8.68
CA GLY A 65 -5.37 -2.40 7.33
C GLY A 65 -5.78 -1.33 6.31
N LEU A 66 -5.16 -1.36 5.12
CA LEU A 66 -5.41 -0.43 4.02
C LEU A 66 -6.90 -0.28 3.66
N ASP A 67 -7.65 -1.38 3.73
CA ASP A 67 -9.11 -1.42 3.50
C ASP A 67 -9.90 -0.52 4.46
N LEU A 68 -9.44 -0.42 5.71
CA LEU A 68 -10.07 0.37 6.76
C LEU A 68 -9.49 1.79 6.88
N GLN A 69 -8.28 2.04 6.37
CA GLN A 69 -7.64 3.36 6.39
C GLN A 69 -8.06 4.26 5.22
N GLY A 70 -8.67 3.70 4.16
CA GLY A 70 -9.12 4.47 3.01
C GLY A 70 -7.95 5.01 2.20
N GLY A 71 -7.30 4.15 1.42
CA GLY A 71 -6.26 4.55 0.48
C GLY A 71 -6.09 3.49 -0.61
N MET A 72 -6.05 3.91 -1.87
CA MET A 72 -5.73 2.99 -2.97
C MET A 72 -4.21 2.74 -2.97
N HIS A 73 -3.77 1.51 -2.72
CA HIS A 73 -2.39 1.12 -3.00
C HIS A 73 -2.26 0.97 -4.51
N VAL A 74 -1.89 2.06 -5.20
CA VAL A 74 -1.58 2.03 -6.62
C VAL A 74 -0.11 1.63 -6.77
N THR A 75 0.13 0.41 -7.19
CA THR A 75 1.43 0.03 -7.75
C THR A 75 1.43 0.50 -9.20
N LEU A 76 2.25 1.50 -9.53
CA LEU A 76 2.49 1.89 -10.91
C LEU A 76 3.38 0.82 -11.55
N GLU A 77 2.77 -0.08 -12.32
CA GLU A 77 3.53 -0.89 -13.27
C GLU A 77 3.93 0.03 -14.43
N VAL A 78 5.20 0.44 -14.45
CA VAL A 78 5.73 1.18 -15.58
C VAL A 78 5.86 0.18 -16.73
N GLY A 79 5.10 0.39 -17.80
CA GLY A 79 5.28 -0.37 -19.03
C GLY A 79 6.71 -0.16 -19.53
N VAL A 80 7.56 -1.17 -19.40
CA VAL A 80 8.97 -1.16 -19.86
C VAL A 80 9.10 -0.73 -21.33
N PRO A 81 8.19 -1.08 -22.26
CA PRO A 81 8.22 -0.58 -23.63
C PRO A 81 8.04 0.95 -23.72
N GLN A 82 7.18 1.52 -22.87
CA GLN A 82 6.92 2.96 -22.83
C GLN A 82 8.11 3.72 -22.24
N LEU A 83 8.69 3.18 -21.16
CA LEU A 83 9.91 3.71 -20.55
C LEU A 83 11.07 3.72 -21.56
N MET A 84 11.22 2.67 -22.36
CA MET A 84 12.26 2.61 -23.39
C MET A 84 12.07 3.68 -24.47
N ARG A 85 10.84 3.96 -24.91
CA ARG A 85 10.56 5.05 -25.86
C ARG A 85 10.89 6.41 -25.25
N GLU A 86 10.52 6.63 -23.98
CA GLU A 86 10.85 7.88 -23.28
C GLU A 86 12.37 8.07 -23.09
N LEU A 87 13.10 6.98 -22.80
CA LEU A 87 14.56 7.01 -22.67
C LEU A 87 15.27 7.24 -24.01
N ALA A 88 14.76 6.65 -25.10
CA ALA A 88 15.33 6.84 -26.44
C ALA A 88 15.16 8.29 -26.93
N GLY A 89 14.08 8.96 -26.50
CA GLY A 89 13.82 10.37 -26.79
C GLY A 89 13.80 10.64 -28.30
N ASP A 90 14.26 11.81 -28.71
CA ASP A 90 14.27 12.23 -30.14
C ASP A 90 15.34 11.51 -30.99
N ASN A 91 16.20 10.68 -30.38
CA ASN A 91 17.26 9.94 -31.09
C ASN A 91 16.84 8.52 -31.48
N ALA A 92 15.56 8.17 -31.31
CA ALA A 92 15.04 6.87 -31.69
C ALA A 92 14.85 6.79 -33.20
N ASP A 93 15.64 5.96 -33.86
CA ASP A 93 15.45 5.63 -35.28
C ASP A 93 14.19 4.78 -35.48
N GLU A 94 13.61 4.81 -36.69
CA GLU A 94 12.43 3.97 -37.04
C GLU A 94 12.68 2.48 -36.76
N LEU A 95 13.93 2.02 -36.89
CA LEU A 95 14.35 0.66 -36.56
C LEU A 95 14.16 0.33 -35.08
N LEU A 96 14.48 1.26 -34.19
CA LEU A 96 14.35 1.05 -32.74
C LEU A 96 12.89 0.99 -32.31
N HIS A 97 12.04 1.84 -32.89
CA HIS A 97 10.60 1.78 -32.64
C HIS A 97 9.98 0.45 -33.10
N ASP A 98 10.36 -0.03 -34.28
CA ASP A 98 9.86 -1.32 -34.80
C ASP A 98 10.34 -2.50 -33.95
N VAL A 99 11.59 -2.47 -33.45
CA VAL A 99 12.09 -3.48 -32.51
C VAL A 99 11.30 -3.47 -31.20
N ILE A 100 11.03 -2.29 -30.63
CA ILE A 100 10.24 -2.14 -29.39
C ILE A 100 8.81 -2.66 -29.61
N ASP A 101 8.18 -2.35 -30.74
CA ASP A 101 6.81 -2.80 -31.06
C ASP A 101 6.73 -4.32 -31.19
N VAL A 102 7.68 -4.94 -31.92
CA VAL A 102 7.69 -6.39 -32.12
C VAL A 102 8.04 -7.13 -30.83
N ALA A 103 9.01 -6.63 -30.05
CA ALA A 103 9.36 -7.22 -28.76
C ALA A 103 8.21 -7.11 -27.75
N ALA A 104 7.47 -5.99 -27.73
CA ALA A 104 6.29 -5.83 -26.88
C ALA A 104 5.18 -6.81 -27.28
N GLN A 105 4.97 -7.03 -28.58
CA GLN A 105 4.00 -8.01 -29.05
C GLN A 105 4.40 -9.44 -28.68
N ARG A 106 5.68 -9.82 -28.88
CA ARG A 106 6.18 -11.17 -28.55
C ARG A 106 6.16 -11.45 -27.05
N SER A 107 6.55 -10.47 -26.24
CA SER A 107 6.50 -10.60 -24.77
C SER A 107 5.08 -10.87 -24.28
N LEU A 108 4.07 -10.22 -24.87
CA LEU A 108 2.65 -10.47 -24.56
C LEU A 108 2.14 -11.82 -25.09
N GLU A 109 2.57 -12.25 -26.27
CA GLU A 109 2.15 -13.53 -26.87
C GLU A 109 2.78 -14.74 -26.17
N ASN A 110 4.03 -14.60 -25.70
CA ASN A 110 4.82 -15.69 -25.12
C ASN A 110 4.89 -15.67 -23.59
N ASP A 111 4.36 -14.62 -22.94
CA ASP A 111 4.45 -14.40 -21.48
C ASP A 111 5.92 -14.42 -20.98
N THR A 112 6.80 -13.78 -21.77
CA THR A 112 8.26 -13.70 -21.55
C THR A 112 8.70 -12.27 -21.23
N ASP A 113 9.90 -12.11 -20.67
CA ASP A 113 10.44 -10.78 -20.34
C ASP A 113 10.66 -9.93 -21.60
N PHE A 114 10.17 -8.69 -21.56
CA PHE A 114 10.27 -7.76 -22.68
C PHE A 114 11.72 -7.44 -23.08
N ILE A 115 12.64 -7.32 -22.13
CA ILE A 115 14.04 -6.97 -22.42
C ILE A 115 14.71 -8.13 -23.15
N ASP A 116 14.43 -9.37 -22.75
CA ASP A 116 14.98 -10.56 -23.41
C ASP A 116 14.51 -10.65 -24.88
N GLU A 117 13.20 -10.45 -25.14
CA GLU A 117 12.66 -10.42 -26.51
C GLU A 117 13.22 -9.25 -27.33
N MET A 118 13.43 -8.09 -26.70
CA MET A 118 13.99 -6.90 -27.35
C MET A 118 15.46 -7.09 -27.73
N VAL A 119 16.28 -7.65 -26.84
CA VAL A 119 17.68 -7.98 -27.14
C VAL A 119 17.74 -9.01 -28.26
N ALA A 120 16.93 -10.07 -28.21
CA ALA A 120 16.90 -11.08 -29.25
C ALA A 120 16.50 -10.50 -30.62
N GLU A 121 15.52 -9.59 -30.66
CA GLU A 121 15.11 -8.91 -31.90
C GLU A 121 16.11 -7.85 -32.38
N PHE A 122 16.81 -7.21 -31.46
CA PHE A 122 17.87 -6.27 -31.83
C PHE A 122 19.06 -7.03 -32.44
N GLU A 123 19.53 -8.10 -31.79
CA GLU A 123 20.63 -8.94 -32.29
C GLU A 123 20.29 -9.68 -33.59
N SER A 124 19.01 -10.02 -33.82
CA SER A 124 18.60 -10.65 -35.08
C SER A 124 18.66 -9.69 -36.27
N ARG A 125 18.50 -8.40 -36.03
CA ARG A 125 18.48 -7.33 -37.04
C ARG A 125 19.83 -6.63 -37.19
N ASP A 126 20.60 -6.55 -36.11
CA ASP A 126 21.97 -6.03 -36.10
C ASP A 126 22.92 -7.14 -36.57
N ALA A 127 22.88 -7.40 -37.88
CA ALA A 127 23.83 -8.28 -38.53
C ALA A 127 25.23 -7.66 -38.46
N ASN A 128 26.17 -8.32 -37.79
CA ASN A 128 27.59 -8.15 -38.13
C ASN A 128 27.82 -8.41 -39.62
#